data_AF-A0A0C2ZB61-F1
#
_entry.id   AF-A0A0C2ZB61-F1
#
_cell.length_a   1.000
_cell.length_b   1.000
_cell.length_c   1.000
_cell.angle_alpha   90.00
_cell.angle_beta   90.00
_cell.angle_gamma   90.00
#
_symmetry.space_group_name_H-M   'P 1'
#
loop_
_entity.id
_entity.type
_entity.pdbx_description
1 polymer ?
#
loop_
_entity_poly.entity_id
_entity_poly.type
_entity_poly.pdbx_seq_one_letter_code
_entity_poly.pdbx_strand_id
1 'polypeptide(L)' 'MIKQASKKEISEIKQKLLELYPNSVTELNYTNIYELLVAVMLSAQCTDKRVNIITKKGSRYNIKKYIYCR' A
#
# COMPACT_ATOMS: atom_id res chain seq x y z
N MET A 1 -12.38 -12.28 -24.67
CA MET A 1 -11.92 -10.92 -25.02
C MET A 1 -12.22 -10.00 -23.85
N ILE A 2 -11.25 -9.25 -23.34
CA ILE A 2 -11.48 -8.26 -22.29
C ILE A 2 -12.03 -7.00 -22.97
N LYS A 3 -13.24 -6.58 -22.61
CA LYS A 3 -13.85 -5.36 -23.14
C LYS A 3 -13.30 -4.18 -22.33
N GLN A 4 -12.71 -3.19 -23.00
CA GLN A 4 -12.24 -1.96 -22.35
C GLN A 4 -13.42 -1.02 -22.08
N ALA A 5 -13.42 -0.43 -20.89
CA ALA A 5 -14.42 0.54 -20.48
C ALA A 5 -14.27 1.85 -21.28
N SER A 6 -15.39 2.46 -21.62
CA SER A 6 -15.47 3.78 -22.22
C SER A 6 -15.07 4.87 -21.21
N LYS A 7 -14.69 6.05 -21.71
CA LYS A 7 -14.32 7.20 -20.87
C LYS A 7 -15.44 7.61 -19.90
N LYS A 8 -16.70 7.42 -20.29
CA LYS A 8 -17.87 7.71 -19.46
C LYS A 8 -17.98 6.73 -18.28
N GLU A 9 -17.85 5.43 -18.56
CA GLU A 9 -17.88 4.39 -17.53
C GLU A 9 -16.74 4.56 -16.52
N ILE A 10 -15.53 4.91 -16.96
CA ILE A 10 -14.39 5.20 -16.06
C ILE A 10 -14.71 6.37 -15.12
N SER A 11 -15.34 7.43 -15.63
CA SER A 11 -15.73 8.58 -14.81
C SER A 11 -16.77 8.21 -13.75
N GLU A 12 -17.77 7.41 -14.12
CA GLU A 12 -18.81 6.93 -13.20
C GLU A 12 -18.23 6.02 -12.11
N ILE A 13 -17.32 5.11 -12.47
CA ILE A 13 -16.61 4.25 -11.51
C ILE A 13 -15.78 5.08 -10.54
N LYS A 14 -15.02 6.07 -11.05
CA LYS A 14 -14.20 6.96 -10.22
C LYS A 14 -15.06 7.70 -9.19
N GLN A 15 -16.19 8.27 -9.62
CA GLN A 15 -17.07 9.02 -8.72
C GLN A 15 -17.61 8.11 -7.61
N LYS A 16 -18.09 6.91 -7.95
CA LYS A 16 -18.56 5.94 -6.95
C LYS A 16 -17.46 5.52 -5.97
N LEU A 17 -16.22 5.31 -6.44
CA LEU A 17 -15.11 4.96 -5.56
C LEU A 17 -14.77 6.10 -4.57
N LEU A 18 -14.82 7.35 -5.02
CA LEU A 18 -14.59 8.51 -4.16
C LEU A 18 -15.71 8.69 -3.11
N GLU A 19 -16.96 8.42 -3.48
CA GLU A 19 -18.10 8.45 -2.56
C GLU A 19 -18.04 7.33 -1.52
N LEU A 20 -17.63 6.11 -1.91
CA LEU A 20 -17.52 4.94 -1.02
C LEU A 20 -16.32 5.00 -0.08
N TYR A 21 -15.20 5.62 -0.51
CA TYR A 21 -13.95 5.67 0.24
C TYR A 21 -13.40 7.10 0.38
N PRO A 22 -14.12 8.02 1.04
CA PRO A 22 -13.79 9.45 1.04
C PRO A 22 -12.46 9.80 1.74
N ASN A 23 -12.00 8.95 2.65
CA ASN A 23 -10.79 9.18 3.45
C ASN A 23 -9.74 8.08 3.24
N SER A 24 -9.64 7.52 2.02
CA SER A 24 -8.67 6.47 1.73
C SER A 24 -7.24 6.98 1.91
N VAL A 25 -6.51 6.37 2.84
CA VAL A 25 -5.08 6.62 3.10
C VAL A 25 -4.34 5.28 3.11
N THR A 26 -3.01 5.30 3.06
CA THR A 26 -2.20 4.08 3.16
C THR A 26 -2.38 3.42 4.53
N GLU A 27 -2.42 2.08 4.55
CA GLU A 27 -2.44 1.29 5.80
C GLU A 27 -1.04 1.09 6.41
N LEU A 28 0.01 1.61 5.76
CA LEU A 28 1.38 1.52 6.25
C LEU A 28 1.61 2.46 7.43
N ASN A 29 2.20 1.93 8.50
CA ASN A 29 2.59 2.70 9.68
C ASN A 29 3.98 3.30 9.46
N TYR A 30 4.07 4.63 9.51
CA TYR A 30 5.33 5.38 9.40
C TYR A 30 5.24 6.66 10.22
N THR A 31 6.40 7.19 10.63
CA THR A 31 6.49 8.46 11.37
C THR A 31 7.28 9.54 10.65
N ASN A 32 8.02 9.18 9.61
CA ASN A 32 8.67 10.12 8.72
C ASN A 32 8.71 9.58 7.28
N ILE A 33 9.06 10.45 6.33
CA ILE A 33 9.05 10.14 4.90
C ILE A 33 10.05 9.04 4.54
N TYR A 34 11.18 8.96 5.25
CA TYR A 34 12.18 7.91 5.03
C TYR A 34 11.63 6.52 5.41
N GLU A 35 10.89 6.41 6.52
CA GLU A 35 10.24 5.13 6.89
C GLU A 35 9.17 4.74 5.88
N LEU A 36 8.41 5.71 5.36
CA LEU A 36 7.40 5.45 4.32
C LEU A 36 8.06 4.94 3.03
N LEU A 37 9.13 5.58 2.57
CA LEU A 37 9.87 5.15 1.38
C LEU A 37 10.33 3.70 1.53
N VAL A 38 10.94 3.38 2.68
CA VAL A 38 11.37 2.02 2.99
C VAL A 38 10.15 1.09 3.04
N ALA A 39 9.07 1.42 3.77
CA ALA A 39 7.86 0.59 3.84
C ALA A 39 7.23 0.31 2.46
N VAL A 40 7.21 1.28 1.56
CA VAL A 40 6.71 1.13 0.18
C VAL A 40 7.60 0.22 -0.65
N MET A 41 8.93 0.32 -0.52
CA MET A 41 9.84 -0.62 -1.20
C MET A 41 9.63 -2.07 -0.73
N LEU A 42 9.13 -2.25 0.49
CA LEU A 42 8.96 -3.54 1.14
C LEU A 42 7.56 -4.13 1.02
N SER A 43 6.56 -3.31 0.67
CA SER A 43 5.21 -3.80 0.36
C SER A 43 5.16 -4.51 -0.99
N ALA A 44 6.22 -4.43 -1.81
CA ALA A 44 6.37 -5.23 -3.01
C ALA A 44 6.22 -6.73 -2.67
N GLN A 45 5.21 -7.38 -3.27
CA GLN A 45 4.89 -8.79 -3.06
C GLN A 45 4.51 -9.18 -1.62
N CYS A 46 4.16 -8.20 -0.79
CA CYS A 46 3.83 -8.38 0.63
C CYS A 46 2.51 -7.70 1.00
N THR A 47 1.90 -8.11 2.11
CA THR A 47 0.73 -7.40 2.65
C THR A 47 1.17 -6.26 3.57
N ASP A 48 0.42 -5.16 3.58
CA ASP A 48 0.68 -4.00 4.47
C ASP A 48 0.76 -4.41 5.94
N LYS A 49 -0.06 -5.38 6.36
CA LYS A 49 0.01 -5.99 7.71
C LYS A 49 1.41 -6.55 8.02
N ARG A 50 2.02 -7.27 7.07
CA ARG A 50 3.32 -7.89 7.26
C ARG A 50 4.44 -6.85 7.25
N VAL A 51 4.35 -5.87 6.37
CA VAL A 51 5.27 -4.73 6.34
C VAL A 51 5.26 -4.03 7.70
N ASN A 52 4.08 -3.72 8.24
CA ASN A 52 3.92 -3.07 9.55
C ASN A 52 4.52 -3.85 10.73
N ILE A 53 4.52 -5.19 10.67
CA ILE A 53 5.18 -6.05 11.68
C ILE A 53 6.71 -5.91 11.58
N ILE A 54 7.24 -5.83 10.35
CA ILE A 54 8.68 -5.77 10.10
C ILE A 54 9.23 -4.35 10.34
N THR A 55 8.47 -3.31 9.99
CA THR A 55 8.86 -1.89 10.14
C THR A 55 8.56 -1.31 11.53
N LYS A 56 8.05 -2.11 12.48
CA LYS A 56 7.70 -1.66 13.83
C LYS A 56 8.89 -0.98 14.53
N LYS A 57 8.62 0.21 15.10
CA LYS A 57 9.59 1.06 15.83
C LYS A 57 10.47 0.24 16.78
N GLY A 58 11.77 0.45 16.70
CA GLY A 58 12.78 -0.18 17.56
C GLY A 58 13.51 -1.36 16.91
N SER A 59 12.98 -1.94 15.84
CA SER A 59 13.78 -2.82 15.00
C SER A 59 14.58 -1.98 14.02
N ARG A 60 15.93 -1.98 14.11
CA ARG A 60 16.76 -1.47 13.01
C ARG A 60 16.25 -2.13 11.73
N TYR A 61 15.97 -1.37 10.67
CA TYR A 61 15.48 -1.84 9.37
C TYR A 61 16.30 -3.04 8.89
N ASN A 62 15.90 -4.24 9.29
CA ASN A 62 16.74 -5.41 9.15
C ASN A 62 16.32 -6.09 7.86
N ILE A 63 17.14 -5.88 6.83
CA ILE A 63 16.94 -6.44 5.49
C ILE A 63 16.75 -7.96 5.52
N LYS A 64 17.30 -8.66 6.53
CA LYS A 64 17.20 -10.11 6.66
C LYS A 64 15.81 -10.60 7.06
N LYS A 65 14.96 -9.76 7.68
CA LYS A 65 13.56 -10.12 7.97
C LYS A 65 12.70 -10.17 6.69
N TYR A 66 13.15 -9.59 5.57
CA TYR A 66 12.40 -9.59 4.30
C TYR A 66 12.40 -10.93 3.57
N ILE A 67 13.34 -11.84 3.86
CA ILE A 67 13.32 -13.21 3.29
C ILE A 67 12.00 -13.92 3.64
N TYR A 68 11.40 -13.59 4.79
CA TYR A 68 10.15 -14.18 5.21
C TYR A 68 8.94 -13.67 4.42
N CYS A 69 9.04 -12.53 3.72
CA CYS A 69 7.93 -11.85 3.08
C CYS A 69 7.56 -12.43 1.69
N ARG A 70 8.28 -13.47 1.23
CA ARG A 70 7.86 -14.36 0.14
C ARG A 70 6.83 -15.39 0.62
#